data_AF-A0A382WJ43-F1
#
_entry.id   AF-A0A382WJ43-F1
#
_cell.length_a   1.000
_cell.length_b   1.000
_cell.length_c   1.000
_cell.angle_alpha   90.00
_cell.angle_beta   90.00
_cell.angle_gamma   90.00
#
_symmetry.space_group_name_H-M   'P 1'
#
loop_
_entity.id
_entity.type
_entity.pdbx_description
1 polymer ?
#
loop_
_entity_poly.entity_id
_entity_poly.type
_entity_poly.pdbx_seq_one_letter_code
_entity_poly.pdbx_strand_id
1 'polypeptide(L)'
;MTQQFSRRLLVAAAGMAALPTVVGCSGWSGLAGANKIPDLTSRKENLEGMLRMTASLAEEDVPWWFDGTIFGILGENEPKPLVRFEGWEIYWVRPLGDGAYELTGHTVTFFCDVETGKMLDTFDNPYTGKRNN
;
A
#
# COMPACT_ATOMS: atom_id res chain seq x y z
N MET A 1 -56.97 -28.73 -16.73
CA MET A 1 -55.94 -28.41 -15.71
C MET A 1 -54.65 -28.08 -16.46
N THR A 2 -54.36 -26.79 -16.63
CA THR A 2 -53.25 -26.33 -17.47
C THR A 2 -52.07 -26.03 -16.57
N GLN A 3 -51.05 -26.90 -16.59
CA GLN A 3 -49.83 -26.76 -15.79
C GLN A 3 -48.99 -25.59 -16.33
N GLN A 4 -48.80 -24.56 -15.49
CA GLN A 4 -48.07 -23.35 -15.86
C GLN A 4 -46.60 -23.53 -15.45
N PHE A 5 -45.74 -23.86 -16.42
CA PHE A 5 -44.31 -23.98 -16.16
C PHE A 5 -43.69 -22.59 -15.93
N SER A 6 -43.11 -22.41 -14.74
CA SER A 6 -42.45 -21.16 -14.34
C SER A 6 -41.09 -21.02 -15.02
N ARG A 7 -40.89 -19.90 -15.72
CA ARG A 7 -39.63 -19.53 -16.38
C ARG A 7 -38.43 -19.51 -15.42
N ARG A 8 -38.66 -19.33 -14.11
CA ARG A 8 -37.62 -19.41 -13.07
C ARG A 8 -37.05 -20.82 -12.90
N LEU A 9 -37.86 -21.86 -13.13
CA LEU A 9 -37.43 -23.25 -12.99
C LEU A 9 -36.49 -23.67 -14.13
N LEU A 10 -36.68 -23.11 -15.33
CA LEU A 10 -35.82 -23.34 -16.50
C LEU A 10 -34.43 -22.69 -16.35
N VAL A 11 -34.34 -21.51 -15.73
CA VAL A 11 -33.05 -20.86 -15.47
C VAL A 11 -32.26 -21.58 -14.36
N ALA A 12 -32.95 -22.11 -13.34
CA ALA A 12 -32.31 -22.90 -12.30
C ALA A 12 -31.74 -24.23 -12.85
N ALA A 13 -32.41 -24.87 -13.80
CA ALA A 13 -31.93 -26.10 -14.43
C ALA A 13 -30.73 -25.87 -15.38
N ALA A 14 -30.61 -24.70 -16.00
CA ALA A 14 -29.49 -24.36 -16.88
C ALA A 14 -28.17 -24.05 -16.13
N GLY A 15 -28.24 -23.68 -14.84
CA GLY A 15 -27.06 -23.33 -14.05
C GLY A 15 -26.24 -24.52 -13.54
N MET A 16 -26.78 -25.74 -13.55
CA MET A 16 -26.11 -26.93 -12.99
C MET A 16 -25.35 -27.78 -14.02
N ALA A 17 -25.41 -27.45 -15.32
CA ALA A 17 -24.80 -28.27 -16.38
C ALA A 17 -23.45 -27.72 -16.92
N ALA A 18 -22.91 -26.65 -16.36
CA ALA A 18 -21.71 -25.97 -16.87
C ALA A 18 -20.59 -25.80 -15.83
N LEU A 19 -20.36 -26.80 -14.98
CA LEU A 19 -19.14 -26.87 -14.17
C LEU A 19 -18.08 -27.69 -14.93
N PRO A 20 -17.08 -27.07 -15.58
CA PRO A 20 -15.89 -27.80 -15.96
C PRO A 20 -15.20 -28.26 -14.67
N THR A 21 -14.99 -29.57 -14.54
CA THR A 21 -14.17 -30.17 -13.51
C THR A 21 -12.72 -29.74 -13.73
N VAL A 22 -12.31 -28.65 -13.08
CA VAL A 22 -10.89 -28.27 -13.00
C VAL A 22 -10.22 -29.21 -11.98
N VAL A 23 -9.92 -30.43 -12.43
CA VAL A 23 -9.02 -31.34 -11.72
C VAL A 23 -7.60 -30.86 -11.99
N GLY A 24 -7.07 -29.95 -11.17
CA GLY A 24 -5.74 -29.38 -11.44
C GLY A 24 -5.09 -28.45 -10.42
N CYS A 25 -5.79 -28.00 -9.36
CA CYS A 25 -5.15 -27.25 -8.27
C CYS A 25 -5.25 -28.03 -6.95
N SER A 26 -4.67 -29.22 -6.92
CA SER A 26 -4.27 -29.85 -5.66
C SER A 26 -3.02 -29.15 -5.15
N GLY A 27 -3.16 -28.31 -4.12
CA GLY A 27 -2.00 -27.89 -3.32
C GLY A 27 -1.87 -26.41 -2.96
N TRP A 28 -2.95 -25.65 -2.78
CA TRP A 28 -2.87 -24.44 -1.93
C TRP A 28 -3.09 -24.82 -0.46
N SER A 29 -2.29 -25.77 0.05
CA SER A 29 -2.27 -26.10 1.47
C SER A 29 -1.51 -25.07 2.33
N GLY A 30 -1.08 -23.95 1.73
CA GLY A 30 -0.39 -22.86 2.43
C GLY A 30 -1.30 -21.74 2.98
N LEU A 31 -2.59 -21.72 2.65
CA LEU A 31 -3.53 -20.69 3.12
C LEU A 31 -4.47 -21.18 4.23
N ALA A 32 -4.33 -22.45 4.65
CA ALA A 32 -5.10 -23.02 5.76
C ALA A 32 -4.55 -22.64 7.15
N GLY A 33 -3.54 -21.76 7.21
CA GLY A 33 -3.11 -21.10 8.43
C GLY A 33 -3.96 -19.85 8.68
N ALA A 34 -5.14 -20.05 9.27
CA ALA A 34 -6.00 -19.05 9.90
C ALA A 34 -5.88 -17.60 9.36
N ASN A 35 -6.80 -17.22 8.46
CA ASN A 35 -7.25 -15.83 8.30
C ASN A 35 -7.91 -15.36 9.61
N LYS A 36 -7.14 -15.20 10.67
CA LYS A 36 -7.60 -14.59 11.92
C LYS A 36 -7.22 -13.12 11.84
N ILE A 37 -8.23 -12.26 11.95
CA ILE A 37 -8.01 -10.82 12.12
C ILE A 37 -7.07 -10.65 13.33
N PRO A 38 -6.00 -9.84 13.23
CA PRO A 38 -5.11 -9.57 14.35
C PRO A 38 -5.90 -9.10 15.57
N ASP A 39 -5.54 -9.59 16.75
CA ASP A 39 -6.12 -9.13 18.01
C ASP A 39 -5.61 -7.72 18.33
N LEU A 40 -6.41 -6.72 17.99
CA LEU A 40 -6.10 -5.31 18.22
C LEU A 40 -6.08 -4.93 19.72
N THR A 41 -6.42 -5.83 20.64
CA THR A 41 -6.27 -5.60 22.08
C THR A 41 -4.88 -6.05 22.59
N SER A 42 -4.20 -6.91 21.84
CA SER A 42 -2.85 -7.36 22.15
C SER A 42 -1.83 -6.30 21.76
N ARG A 43 -1.07 -5.82 22.75
CA ARG A 43 0.04 -4.87 22.51
C ARG A 43 1.06 -5.41 21.51
N LYS A 44 1.37 -6.71 21.61
CA LYS A 44 2.34 -7.36 20.74
C LYS A 44 1.84 -7.42 19.29
N GLU A 45 0.60 -7.89 19.08
CA GLU A 45 0.06 -8.02 17.72
C GLU A 45 -0.16 -6.65 17.06
N ASN A 46 -0.51 -5.62 17.83
CA ASN A 46 -0.55 -4.25 17.30
C ASN A 46 0.83 -3.75 16.85
N LEU A 47 1.87 -3.95 17.67
CA LEU A 47 3.22 -3.53 17.32
C LEU A 47 3.75 -4.28 16.10
N GLU A 48 3.62 -5.61 16.11
CA GLU A 48 4.05 -6.44 14.99
C GLU A 48 3.22 -6.19 13.73
N GLY A 49 1.93 -5.85 13.88
CA GLY A 49 1.07 -5.42 12.78
C GLY A 49 1.57 -4.12 12.13
N MET A 50 1.88 -3.11 12.95
CA MET A 50 2.48 -1.86 12.48
C MET A 50 3.82 -2.10 11.79
N LEU A 51 4.71 -2.90 12.39
CA LEU A 51 6.00 -3.22 11.81
C LEU A 51 5.85 -3.95 10.47
N ARG A 52 4.94 -4.93 10.35
CA ARG A 52 4.67 -5.64 9.07
C ARG A 52 4.15 -4.73 7.96
N MET A 53 3.50 -3.61 8.30
CA MET A 53 3.09 -2.62 7.32
C MET A 53 4.26 -1.76 6.83
N THR A 54 5.33 -1.64 7.63
CA THR A 54 6.49 -0.79 7.35
C THR A 54 7.71 -1.59 6.84
N ALA A 55 7.96 -2.77 7.37
CA ALA A 55 9.16 -3.58 7.11
C ALA A 55 8.92 -5.07 7.41
N SER A 56 9.94 -5.89 7.19
CA SER A 56 9.94 -7.28 7.62
C SER A 56 10.21 -7.35 9.12
N LEU A 57 9.70 -8.39 9.78
CA LEU A 57 10.11 -8.72 11.15
C LEU A 57 11.43 -9.52 11.16
N ALA A 58 11.86 -10.03 10.01
CA ALA A 58 13.18 -10.61 9.86
C ALA A 58 14.23 -9.50 9.67
N GLU A 59 15.47 -9.79 10.05
CA GLU A 59 16.62 -8.91 9.87
C GLU A 59 17.07 -8.85 8.40
N GLU A 60 16.25 -8.26 7.54
CA GLU A 60 16.49 -8.12 6.10
C GLU A 60 16.17 -6.71 5.59
N ASP A 61 16.82 -6.33 4.49
CA ASP A 61 16.59 -5.04 3.84
C ASP A 61 15.23 -5.04 3.14
N VAL A 62 14.38 -4.08 3.48
CA VAL A 62 13.07 -3.86 2.86
C VAL A 62 13.07 -2.53 2.11
N PRO A 63 13.25 -2.55 0.78
CA PRO A 63 13.23 -1.34 -0.03
C PRO A 63 11.80 -0.86 -0.28
N TRP A 64 11.62 0.44 -0.15
CA TRP A 64 10.42 1.21 -0.48
C TRP A 64 10.74 2.24 -1.53
N TRP A 65 9.81 2.42 -2.47
CA TRP A 65 9.77 3.58 -3.34
C TRP A 65 8.63 4.48 -2.91
N PHE A 66 8.87 5.78 -2.85
CA PHE A 66 7.85 6.77 -2.53
C PHE A 66 7.95 7.95 -3.48
N ASP A 67 6.80 8.56 -3.75
CA ASP A 67 6.70 9.83 -4.46
C ASP A 67 5.64 10.74 -3.81
N GLY A 68 5.68 12.01 -4.16
CA GLY A 68 4.71 12.97 -3.67
C GLY A 68 4.91 14.36 -4.21
N THR A 69 4.02 15.26 -3.77
CA THR A 69 4.09 16.69 -4.09
C THR A 69 3.95 17.47 -2.79
N ILE A 70 4.91 18.35 -2.52
CA ILE A 70 4.82 19.30 -1.41
C ILE A 70 3.96 20.47 -1.87
N PHE A 71 2.92 20.78 -1.10
CA PHE A 71 2.05 21.93 -1.32
C PHE A 71 2.30 23.00 -0.27
N GLY A 72 2.33 24.26 -0.71
CA GLY A 72 2.23 25.41 0.16
C GLY A 72 0.78 25.77 0.38
N ILE A 73 0.45 26.29 1.57
CA ILE A 73 -0.87 26.86 1.88
C ILE A 73 -0.61 28.19 2.61
N LEU A 74 -1.20 29.27 2.11
CA LEU A 74 -1.05 30.61 2.68
C LEU A 74 -2.42 31.21 3.00
N GLY A 75 -2.77 31.28 4.27
CA GLY A 75 -4.09 31.75 4.72
C GLY A 75 -5.22 30.89 4.13
N GLU A 76 -6.26 31.53 3.62
CA GLU A 76 -7.42 30.88 2.99
C GLU A 76 -7.24 30.67 1.47
N ASN A 77 -6.05 30.89 0.93
CA ASN A 77 -5.79 30.66 -0.49
C ASN A 77 -5.69 29.16 -0.81
N GLU A 78 -5.98 28.82 -2.07
CA GLU A 78 -5.82 27.48 -2.58
C GLU A 78 -4.37 26.97 -2.42
N PRO A 79 -4.18 25.70 -2.03
CA PRO A 79 -2.86 25.08 -1.98
C PRO A 79 -2.16 25.13 -3.34
N LYS A 80 -0.91 25.59 -3.39
CA LYS A 80 -0.12 25.57 -4.63
C LYS A 80 0.97 24.51 -4.54
N PRO A 81 1.17 23.70 -5.60
CA PRO A 81 2.28 22.76 -5.64
C PRO A 81 3.59 23.54 -5.65
N LEU A 82 4.52 23.16 -4.78
CA LEU A 82 5.85 23.76 -4.69
C LEU A 82 6.85 22.90 -5.46
N VAL A 83 6.92 21.61 -5.13
CA VAL A 83 7.95 20.71 -5.63
C VAL A 83 7.43 19.28 -5.56
N ARG A 84 7.76 18.47 -6.57
CA ARG A 84 7.59 17.01 -6.50
C ARG A 84 8.80 16.40 -5.82
N PHE A 85 8.62 15.26 -5.20
CA PHE A 85 9.75 14.48 -4.72
C PHE A 85 9.52 13.02 -5.01
N GLU A 86 10.62 12.31 -5.22
CA GLU A 86 10.62 10.86 -5.28
C GLU A 86 11.87 10.35 -4.58
N GLY A 87 11.80 9.13 -4.08
CA GLY A 87 12.88 8.60 -3.30
C GLY A 87 12.75 7.13 -3.01
N TRP A 88 13.79 6.64 -2.37
CA TRP A 88 13.88 5.27 -1.90
C TRP A 88 14.20 5.27 -0.42
N GLU A 89 13.58 4.35 0.30
CA GLU A 89 13.87 4.11 1.70
C GLU A 89 14.14 2.64 1.90
N ILE A 90 15.22 2.30 2.59
CA ILE A 90 15.52 0.91 2.95
C ILE A 90 15.36 0.79 4.45
N TYR A 91 14.37 0.01 4.86
CA TYR A 91 14.16 -0.32 6.26
C TYR A 91 14.80 -1.63 6.63
N TRP A 92 15.30 -1.71 7.86
CA TRP A 92 15.81 -2.92 8.47
C TRP A 92 15.37 -2.97 9.94
N VAL A 93 14.84 -4.11 10.38
CA VAL A 93 14.29 -4.29 11.73
C VAL A 93 15.10 -5.32 12.50
N ARG A 94 15.49 -4.98 13.73
CA ARG A 94 16.15 -5.88 14.68
C ARG A 94 15.31 -6.10 15.94
N PRO A 95 14.97 -7.35 16.30
CA PRO A 95 14.40 -7.64 17.60
C PRO A 95 15.43 -7.40 18.71
N LEU A 96 15.06 -6.66 19.76
CA LEU A 96 15.93 -6.34 20.89
C LEU A 96 15.74 -7.28 22.09
N GLY A 97 14.74 -8.15 22.05
CA GLY A 97 14.27 -8.92 23.21
C GLY A 97 13.06 -8.26 23.89
N ASP A 98 12.37 -9.01 24.76
CA ASP A 98 11.22 -8.54 25.56
C ASP A 98 10.07 -7.87 24.77
N GLY A 99 9.94 -8.20 23.48
CA GLY A 99 8.92 -7.64 22.60
C GLY A 99 9.25 -6.23 22.07
N ALA A 100 10.49 -5.77 22.23
CA ALA A 100 10.99 -4.53 21.64
C ALA A 100 11.68 -4.79 20.30
N TYR A 101 11.62 -3.80 19.41
CA TYR A 101 12.22 -3.81 18.08
C TYR A 101 12.93 -2.48 17.83
N GLU A 102 14.06 -2.53 17.15
CA GLU A 102 14.73 -1.36 16.57
C GLU A 102 14.41 -1.34 15.07
N LEU A 103 13.90 -0.21 14.58
CA LEU A 103 13.70 0.04 13.15
C LEU A 103 14.73 1.09 12.72
N THR A 104 15.59 0.71 11.78
CA THR A 104 16.55 1.61 11.14
C THR A 104 16.15 1.82 9.69
N GLY A 105 16.36 3.04 9.19
CA GLY A 105 16.02 3.42 7.82
C GLY A 105 17.12 4.25 7.19
N HIS A 106 17.36 4.03 5.90
CA HIS A 106 18.16 4.91 5.06
C HIS A 106 17.30 5.45 3.94
N THR A 107 17.12 6.77 3.92
CA THR A 107 16.25 7.45 2.95
C THR A 107 17.08 8.31 2.02
N VAL A 108 16.82 8.19 0.73
CA VAL A 108 17.30 9.14 -0.29
C VAL A 108 16.09 9.76 -0.98
N THR A 109 16.08 11.08 -1.07
CA THR A 109 15.00 11.84 -1.69
C THR A 109 15.56 12.81 -2.71
N PHE A 110 14.94 12.83 -3.88
CA PHE A 110 15.21 13.78 -4.94
C PHE A 110 14.03 14.73 -5.08
N PHE A 111 14.34 16.02 -5.17
CA PHE A 111 13.34 17.05 -5.46
C PHE A 111 13.27 17.29 -6.96
N CYS A 112 12.05 17.32 -7.49
CA CYS A 112 11.76 17.37 -8.90
C CYS A 112 10.80 18.51 -9.22
N ASP A 113 10.98 19.12 -10.39
CA ASP A 113 10.09 20.12 -10.93
C ASP A 113 8.68 19.54 -11.11
N VAL A 114 7.66 20.35 -10.78
CA VAL A 114 6.28 19.88 -10.73
C VAL A 114 5.75 19.54 -12.11
N GLU A 115 6.10 20.34 -13.12
CA GLU A 115 5.58 20.19 -14.48
C GLU A 115 6.38 19.14 -15.28
N THR A 116 7.71 19.20 -15.18
CA THR A 116 8.61 18.40 -16.02
C THR A 116 9.06 17.10 -15.37
N GLY A 117 8.96 16.98 -14.04
CA GLY A 117 9.43 15.81 -13.27
C GLY A 117 10.96 15.67 -13.22
N LYS A 118 11.71 16.63 -13.77
CA LYS A 118 13.19 16.59 -13.73
C LYS A 118 13.69 17.01 -12.36
N MET A 119 14.80 16.42 -11.91
CA MET A 119 15.47 16.84 -10.68
C MET A 119 15.77 18.34 -10.70
N LEU A 120 15.51 19.03 -9.59
CA LEU A 120 15.66 20.47 -9.47
C LEU A 120 17.11 20.86 -9.18
N ASP A 121 17.61 21.79 -9.98
CA ASP A 121 18.80 22.58 -9.66
C ASP A 121 18.44 23.95 -9.06
N THR A 122 17.25 24.47 -9.39
CA THR A 122 16.76 25.79 -8.95
C THR A 122 15.25 25.73 -8.71
N PHE A 123 14.75 26.45 -7.70
CA PHE A 123 13.33 26.46 -7.32
C PHE A 123 12.66 27.81 -7.59
N ASP A 124 11.62 27.82 -8.42
CA ASP A 124 10.78 28.99 -8.68
C ASP A 124 9.61 29.04 -7.69
N ASN A 125 9.60 30.02 -6.80
CA ASN A 125 8.58 30.11 -5.75
C ASN A 125 7.26 30.67 -6.30
N PRO A 126 6.16 29.90 -6.33
CA PRO A 126 4.88 30.30 -6.91
C PRO A 126 4.10 31.37 -6.11
N TYR A 127 4.59 31.72 -4.91
CA TYR A 127 4.01 32.78 -4.08
C TYR A 127 4.72 34.12 -4.23
N THR A 128 6.02 34.10 -4.48
CA THR A 128 6.83 35.33 -4.54
C THR A 128 7.34 35.66 -5.94
N GLY A 129 7.31 34.69 -6.86
CA GLY A 129 7.89 34.80 -8.20
C GLY A 129 9.42 34.82 -8.21
N LYS A 130 10.08 34.56 -7.07
CA LYS A 130 11.53 34.54 -6.97
C LYS A 130 12.09 33.16 -7.28
N ARG A 131 13.16 33.11 -8.07
CA ARG A 131 14.01 31.94 -8.25
C ARG A 131 15.02 31.83 -7.10
N ASN A 132 15.12 30.65 -6.51
CA ASN A 132 16.08 30.30 -5.46
C ASN A 132 17.03 29.22 -5.98
N ASN A 133 18.30 29.32 -5.63
CA ASN A 133 19.36 28.35 -5.96
C ASN A 133 19.88 27.72 -4.66
#